data_AF-X1TLV7-F1
#
_entry.id   AF-X1TLV7-F1
#
_cell.length_a   1.000
_cell.length_b   1.000
_cell.length_c   1.000
_cell.angle_alpha   90.00
_cell.angle_beta   90.00
_cell.angle_gamma   90.00
#
_symmetry.space_group_name_H-M   'P 1'
#
loop_
_entity.id
_entity.type
_entity.pdbx_description
1 polymer ?
#
loop_
_entity_poly.entity_id
_entity_poly.type
_entity_poly.pdbx_seq_one_letter_code
_entity_poly.pdbx_strand_id
1 'polypeptide(L)'
;VVLIVLAFFLVPAFVSSEKGRKIILTRINNSIDGRINFAGLSMSWLKGVKVTDFNFQDSTGQTLVRIGQIETKPHYAAILFGTLSFGKTTIDEPVIVINLKPKQIHKTKVSPQKPAGNKESQLPMIPIKKIDLTVNNGNLKVTDSKAKTVELPSSFLTERRNVEPD
;
A
#
# COMPACT_ATOMS: atom_id res chain seq x y z
N VAL A 1 -26.99 -3.74 20.91
CA VAL A 1 -25.79 -2.90 21.20
C VAL A 1 -24.60 -3.75 21.63
N VAL A 2 -24.73 -4.57 22.69
CA VAL A 2 -23.63 -5.39 23.24
C VAL A 2 -22.90 -6.24 22.18
N LEU A 3 -23.65 -6.94 21.31
CA LEU A 3 -23.05 -7.77 20.25
C LEU A 3 -22.24 -6.96 19.21
N ILE A 4 -22.69 -5.75 18.87
CA ILE A 4 -22.00 -4.88 17.91
C ILE A 4 -20.69 -4.38 18.52
N VAL A 5 -20.75 -3.97 19.80
CA VAL A 5 -19.56 -3.53 20.55
C VAL A 5 -18.56 -4.68 20.66
N LEU A 6 -19.03 -5.90 20.98
CA LEU A 6 -18.16 -7.07 21.05
C LEU A 6 -17.51 -7.38 19.69
N ALA A 7 -18.29 -7.37 18.61
CA ALA A 7 -17.78 -7.58 17.26
C ALA A 7 -16.73 -6.53 16.88
N PHE A 8 -16.96 -5.26 17.26
CA PHE A 8 -16.00 -4.19 17.05
C PHE A 8 -14.67 -4.47 17.77
N PHE A 9 -14.69 -4.87 19.04
CA PHE A 9 -13.47 -5.21 19.77
C PHE A 9 -12.71 -6.41 19.22
N LEU A 10 -13.36 -7.32 18.49
CA LEU A 10 -12.73 -8.48 17.86
C LEU A 10 -12.04 -8.16 16.53
N VAL A 11 -12.24 -6.97 15.94
CA VAL A 11 -11.64 -6.60 14.65
C VAL A 11 -10.11 -6.73 14.64
N PRO A 12 -9.33 -6.24 15.62
CA PRO A 12 -7.87 -6.37 15.58
C PRO A 12 -7.40 -7.82 15.64
N ALA A 13 -8.08 -8.66 16.41
CA ALA A 13 -7.79 -10.09 16.50
C ALA A 13 -8.06 -10.79 15.17
N PHE A 14 -9.19 -10.44 14.52
CA PHE A 14 -9.51 -10.97 13.19
C PHE A 14 -8.48 -10.53 12.14
N VAL A 15 -8.14 -9.24 12.07
CA VAL A 15 -7.16 -8.69 11.11
C VAL A 15 -5.78 -9.32 11.29
N SER A 16 -5.37 -9.55 12.54
CA SER A 16 -4.07 -10.18 12.86
C SER A 16 -4.04 -11.70 12.65
N SER A 17 -5.20 -12.32 12.41
CA SER A 17 -5.30 -13.77 12.17
C SER A 17 -4.88 -14.15 10.75
N GLU A 18 -4.47 -15.40 10.55
CA GLU A 18 -4.12 -15.91 9.21
C GLU A 18 -5.29 -15.82 8.21
N LYS A 19 -6.52 -16.09 8.67
CA LYS A 19 -7.73 -16.00 7.84
C LYS A 19 -8.01 -14.56 7.44
N GLY A 20 -7.98 -13.62 8.39
CA GLY A 20 -8.17 -12.20 8.13
C GLY A 20 -7.11 -11.65 7.18
N ARG A 21 -5.83 -11.98 7.42
CA ARG A 21 -4.73 -11.66 6.50
C ARG A 21 -4.99 -12.17 5.08
N LYS A 22 -5.39 -13.42 4.92
CA LYS A 22 -5.68 -14.02 3.60
C LYS A 22 -6.81 -13.28 2.88
N ILE A 23 -7.87 -12.91 3.60
CA ILE A 23 -8.99 -12.13 3.05
C ILE A 23 -8.51 -10.75 2.59
N ILE A 24 -7.72 -10.05 3.41
CA ILE A 24 -7.17 -8.73 3.07
C ILE A 24 -6.27 -8.82 1.84
N LEU A 25 -5.32 -9.75 1.82
CA LEU A 25 -4.43 -10.00 0.67
C LEU A 25 -5.23 -10.28 -0.61
N THR A 26 -6.27 -11.11 -0.51
CA THR A 26 -7.11 -11.46 -1.67
C THR A 26 -7.86 -10.24 -2.20
N ARG A 27 -8.45 -9.44 -1.31
CA ARG A 27 -9.18 -8.22 -1.71
C ARG A 27 -8.25 -7.20 -2.35
N ILE A 28 -7.07 -6.97 -1.80
CA ILE A 28 -6.08 -6.05 -2.36
C ILE A 28 -5.61 -6.55 -3.72
N ASN A 29 -5.17 -7.81 -3.83
CA ASN A 29 -4.66 -8.39 -5.08
C ASN A 29 -5.71 -8.42 -6.20
N ASN A 30 -6.99 -8.55 -5.87
CA ASN A 30 -8.07 -8.48 -6.86
C ASN A 30 -8.37 -7.05 -7.33
N SER A 31 -7.80 -6.03 -6.68
CA SER A 31 -8.07 -4.61 -6.93
C SER A 31 -6.89 -3.87 -7.56
N ILE A 32 -5.77 -4.55 -7.82
CA ILE A 32 -4.53 -3.97 -8.37
C ILE A 32 -4.02 -4.79 -9.55
N ASP A 33 -3.31 -4.15 -10.48
CA ASP A 33 -2.61 -4.83 -11.57
C ASP A 33 -1.22 -5.31 -11.12
N GLY A 34 -1.21 -6.31 -10.24
CA GLY A 34 0.01 -6.85 -9.65
C GLY A 34 -0.28 -7.83 -8.53
N ARG A 35 0.76 -8.15 -7.74
CA ARG A 35 0.65 -9.02 -6.56
C ARG A 35 1.36 -8.41 -5.36
N ILE A 36 0.62 -8.32 -4.27
CA ILE A 36 1.09 -7.99 -2.93
C ILE A 36 1.17 -9.27 -2.10
N ASN A 37 2.21 -9.34 -1.28
CA ASN A 37 2.36 -10.28 -0.19
C ASN A 37 2.97 -9.58 1.03
N PHE A 38 2.75 -10.12 2.22
CA PHE A 38 3.44 -9.71 3.45
C PHE A 38 3.46 -10.87 4.45
N ALA A 39 4.54 -11.02 5.21
CA ALA A 39 4.69 -12.13 6.15
C ALA A 39 3.86 -11.90 7.42
N GLY A 40 3.77 -10.68 7.92
CA GLY A 40 3.08 -10.35 9.16
C GLY A 40 2.10 -9.20 8.98
N LEU A 41 0.94 -9.30 9.64
CA LEU A 41 0.02 -8.20 9.85
C LEU A 41 -0.47 -8.27 11.29
N SER A 42 -0.25 -7.21 12.04
CA SER A 42 -0.74 -7.06 13.40
C SER A 42 -1.50 -5.75 13.51
N MET A 43 -2.65 -5.79 14.17
CA MET A 43 -3.47 -4.63 14.45
C MET A 43 -3.81 -4.61 15.94
N SER A 44 -3.79 -3.42 16.52
CA SER A 44 -4.15 -3.16 17.91
C SER A 44 -4.77 -1.78 18.01
N TRP A 45 -5.82 -1.64 18.81
CA TRP A 45 -6.42 -0.33 19.09
C TRP A 45 -5.44 0.66 19.70
N LEU A 46 -4.49 0.19 20.52
CA LEU A 46 -3.54 1.03 21.25
C LEU A 46 -2.20 1.18 20.52
N LYS A 47 -1.70 0.10 19.91
CA LYS A 47 -0.38 0.10 19.26
C LYS A 47 -0.42 0.47 17.78
N GLY A 48 -1.61 0.47 17.16
CA GLY A 48 -1.78 0.75 15.74
C GLY A 48 -1.66 -0.51 14.87
N VAL A 49 -1.17 -0.34 13.65
CA VAL A 49 -1.02 -1.42 12.66
C VAL A 49 0.45 -1.60 12.30
N LYS A 50 0.90 -2.84 12.24
CA LYS A 50 2.24 -3.23 11.84
C LYS A 50 2.17 -4.29 10.73
N VAL A 51 2.90 -4.07 9.65
CA VAL A 51 3.09 -5.01 8.54
C VAL A 51 4.57 -5.35 8.42
N THR A 52 4.91 -6.62 8.22
CA THR A 52 6.31 -7.06 8.05
C THR A 52 6.49 -7.79 6.73
N ASP A 53 7.68 -7.66 6.15
CA ASP A 53 8.11 -8.30 4.91
C ASP A 53 7.14 -8.06 3.75
N PHE A 54 6.74 -6.80 3.60
CA PHE A 54 5.85 -6.40 2.52
C PHE A 54 6.58 -6.48 1.18
N ASN A 55 5.91 -7.08 0.19
CA ASN A 55 6.43 -7.21 -1.17
C ASN A 55 5.30 -6.93 -2.16
N PHE A 56 5.56 -6.08 -3.13
CA PHE A 56 4.71 -5.81 -4.27
C PHE A 56 5.50 -6.05 -5.56
N GLN A 57 4.86 -6.71 -6.51
CA GLN A 57 5.34 -6.82 -7.88
C GLN A 57 4.20 -6.46 -8.83
N ASP A 58 4.47 -5.57 -9.79
CA ASP A 58 3.49 -5.26 -10.82
C ASP A 58 3.25 -6.46 -11.76
N SER A 59 2.15 -6.43 -12.51
CA SER A 59 1.82 -7.49 -13.48
C SER A 59 2.89 -7.67 -14.57
N THR A 60 3.73 -6.66 -14.78
CA THR A 60 4.74 -6.64 -15.83
C THR A 60 6.13 -7.09 -15.36
N GLY A 61 6.34 -7.22 -14.05
CA GLY A 61 7.66 -7.49 -13.45
C GLY A 61 8.66 -6.33 -13.57
N GLN A 62 8.24 -5.16 -14.04
CA GLN A 62 9.08 -3.98 -14.16
C GLN A 62 9.23 -3.26 -12.83
N THR A 63 8.23 -3.32 -11.97
CA THR A 63 8.24 -2.64 -10.67
C THR A 63 8.20 -3.66 -9.55
N LEU A 64 9.18 -3.60 -8.67
CA LEU A 64 9.26 -4.39 -7.44
C LEU A 64 9.42 -3.42 -6.27
N VAL A 65 8.61 -3.57 -5.24
CA VAL A 65 8.72 -2.82 -3.99
C VAL A 65 8.79 -3.82 -2.85
N ARG A 66 9.87 -3.78 -2.07
CA ARG A 66 10.03 -4.54 -0.84
C ARG A 66 10.14 -3.59 0.32
N ILE A 67 9.53 -3.91 1.45
CA ILE A 67 9.62 -3.10 2.65
C ILE A 67 9.77 -4.05 3.82
N GLY A 68 10.81 -3.87 4.63
CA GLY A 68 11.04 -4.71 5.81
C GLY A 68 9.89 -4.56 6.80
N GLN A 69 9.50 -3.32 7.10
CA GLN A 69 8.42 -3.04 8.06
C GLN A 69 7.66 -1.76 7.72
N ILE A 70 6.34 -1.79 7.93
CA ILE A 70 5.47 -0.62 7.93
C ILE A 70 4.77 -0.57 9.28
N GLU A 71 4.92 0.52 10.03
CA GLU A 71 4.17 0.77 11.26
C GLU A 71 3.33 2.03 11.10
N THR A 72 2.07 2.01 11.54
CA THR A 72 1.19 3.18 11.52
C THR A 72 0.35 3.26 12.78
N LYS A 73 0.13 4.47 13.29
CA LYS A 73 -0.70 4.76 14.47
C LYS A 73 -1.92 5.58 14.05
N PRO A 74 -2.93 4.95 13.45
CA PRO A 74 -4.09 5.64 12.93
C PRO A 74 -4.97 6.19 14.06
N HIS A 75 -5.61 7.32 13.79
CA HIS A 75 -6.65 7.86 14.65
C HIS A 75 -7.96 7.12 14.34
N TYR A 76 -8.15 5.94 14.93
CA TYR A 76 -9.29 5.07 14.64
C TYR A 76 -10.65 5.76 14.77
N ALA A 77 -10.81 6.64 15.77
CA ALA A 77 -12.04 7.43 15.93
C ALA A 77 -12.33 8.29 14.68
N ALA A 78 -11.33 9.00 14.15
CA ALA A 78 -11.49 9.81 12.95
C ALA A 78 -11.88 8.95 11.73
N ILE A 79 -11.27 7.77 11.59
CA ILE A 79 -11.57 6.82 10.49
C ILE A 79 -13.01 6.32 10.58
N LEU A 80 -13.49 6.01 11.79
CA LEU A 80 -14.88 5.59 12.01
C LEU A 80 -15.89 6.70 11.65
N PHE A 81 -15.52 7.96 11.84
CA PHE A 81 -16.32 9.12 11.43
C PHE A 81 -16.04 9.57 9.98
N GLY A 82 -15.44 8.69 9.15
CA GLY A 82 -15.28 8.91 7.71
C GLY A 82 -14.04 9.71 7.30
N THR A 83 -13.14 10.02 8.23
CA THR A 83 -11.93 10.79 7.96
C THR A 83 -10.70 9.90 8.02
N LEU A 84 -9.99 9.75 6.90
CA LEU A 84 -8.83 8.88 6.85
C LEU A 84 -7.61 9.58 7.48
N SER A 85 -7.20 9.12 8.67
CA SER A 85 -6.12 9.72 9.45
C SER A 85 -5.19 8.63 9.99
N PHE A 86 -4.02 8.52 9.38
CA PHE A 86 -3.04 7.46 9.67
C PHE A 86 -2.05 7.83 10.77
N GLY A 87 -2.01 9.11 11.16
CA GLY A 87 -1.12 9.57 12.22
C GLY A 87 0.35 9.33 11.87
N LYS A 88 1.14 8.91 12.85
CA LYS A 88 2.55 8.57 12.64
C LYS A 88 2.65 7.25 11.87
N THR A 89 3.27 7.30 10.70
CA THR A 89 3.55 6.16 9.84
C THR A 89 5.04 6.08 9.58
N THR A 90 5.64 4.92 9.79
CA THR A 90 7.05 4.66 9.56
C THR A 90 7.19 3.52 8.56
N ILE A 91 8.01 3.74 7.54
CA ILE A 91 8.37 2.76 6.52
C ILE A 91 9.86 2.48 6.67
N ASP A 92 10.19 1.28 7.13
CA ASP A 92 11.56 0.87 7.37
C ASP A 92 12.06 -0.01 6.23
N GLU A 93 13.26 0.33 5.75
CA GLU A 93 14.00 -0.41 4.73
C GLU A 93 13.22 -0.64 3.42
N PRO A 94 12.60 0.40 2.82
CA PRO A 94 11.98 0.22 1.52
C PRO A 94 13.05 0.05 0.44
N VAL A 95 12.94 -0.99 -0.36
CA VAL A 95 13.73 -1.24 -1.56
C VAL A 95 12.80 -1.18 -2.76
N ILE A 96 12.99 -0.17 -3.60
CA ILE A 96 12.20 0.05 -4.82
C ILE A 96 13.09 -0.25 -6.02
N VAL A 97 12.64 -1.14 -6.90
CA VAL A 97 13.32 -1.46 -8.15
C VAL A 97 12.39 -1.18 -9.32
N ILE A 98 12.83 -0.35 -10.26
CA ILE A 98 12.07 0.01 -11.46
C ILE A 98 12.92 -0.33 -12.68
N ASN A 99 12.40 -1.16 -13.59
CA ASN A 99 13.05 -1.54 -14.83
C ASN A 99 12.27 -0.99 -16.02
N LEU A 100 12.82 0.01 -16.70
CA LEU A 100 12.19 0.74 -17.82
C LEU A 100 12.50 0.08 -19.18
N LYS A 101 12.79 -1.22 -19.21
CA LYS A 101 13.06 -1.92 -20.47
C LYS A 101 11.79 -1.94 -21.32
N PRO A 102 11.87 -1.59 -22.62
CA PRO A 102 10.70 -1.56 -23.48
C PRO A 102 10.05 -2.96 -23.53
N LYS A 103 8.80 -3.04 -23.09
CA LYS A 103 8.04 -4.29 -23.05
C LYS A 103 7.64 -4.70 -24.47
N GLN A 104 7.82 -5.97 -24.81
CA GLN A 104 7.07 -6.58 -25.92
C GLN A 104 5.59 -6.59 -25.55
N ILE A 105 4.80 -5.79 -26.24
CA ILE A 105 3.36 -5.70 -26.06
C ILE A 105 2.77 -7.07 -26.44
N HIS A 106 2.51 -7.92 -25.46
CA HIS A 106 1.53 -8.98 -25.65
C HIS A 106 0.19 -8.29 -25.89
N LYS A 107 -0.22 -8.23 -27.16
CA LYS A 107 -1.54 -7.76 -27.59
C LYS A 107 -2.60 -8.67 -26.97
N THR A 108 -3.02 -8.35 -25.75
CA THR A 108 -4.29 -8.87 -25.24
C THR A 108 -5.37 -8.27 -26.13
N LYS A 109 -6.04 -9.14 -26.92
CA LYS A 109 -7.15 -8.78 -27.79
C LYS A 109 -8.12 -7.90 -27.01
N VAL A 110 -8.21 -6.63 -27.41
CA VAL A 110 -9.30 -5.74 -27.02
C VAL A 110 -10.57 -6.34 -27.63
N SER A 111 -11.44 -6.89 -26.79
CA SER A 111 -12.81 -7.21 -27.19
C SER A 111 -13.54 -5.89 -27.46
N PRO A 112 -14.26 -5.72 -28.59
CA PRO A 112 -14.94 -4.45 -28.89
C PRO A 112 -16.05 -4.19 -27.88
N GLN A 113 -15.79 -3.31 -26.92
CA GLN A 113 -16.81 -2.84 -25.99
C GLN A 113 -17.60 -1.71 -26.67
N LYS A 114 -18.88 -1.99 -26.91
CA LYS A 114 -19.94 -1.10 -27.41
C LYS A 114 -19.90 0.26 -26.66
N PRO A 115 -20.09 1.41 -27.33
CA PRO A 115 -19.99 2.72 -26.68
C PRO A 115 -21.12 2.90 -25.66
N ALA A 116 -20.77 2.84 -24.38
CA ALA A 116 -21.62 3.26 -23.27
C ALA A 116 -21.22 4.69 -22.88
N GLY A 117 -22.20 5.59 -22.90
CA GLY A 117 -22.01 7.03 -22.80
C GLY A 117 -21.26 7.51 -21.57
N ASN A 118 -20.63 8.67 -21.74
CA ASN A 118 -20.03 9.52 -20.72
C ASN A 118 -20.82 9.50 -19.40
N LYS A 119 -20.30 8.77 -18.42
CA LYS A 119 -20.38 9.18 -17.02
C LYS A 119 -18.94 9.27 -16.57
N GLU A 120 -18.46 10.50 -16.37
CA GLU A 120 -17.24 10.77 -15.63
C GLU A 120 -17.33 9.98 -14.32
N SER A 121 -16.56 8.89 -14.24
CA SER A 121 -16.38 8.18 -13.00
C SER A 121 -15.50 9.08 -12.15
N GLN A 122 -16.14 9.96 -11.37
CA GLN A 122 -15.49 10.61 -10.25
C GLN A 122 -14.92 9.48 -9.39
N LEU A 123 -13.61 9.25 -9.50
CA LEU A 123 -12.92 8.37 -8.57
C LEU A 123 -13.27 8.88 -7.17
N PRO A 124 -13.76 8.03 -6.25
CA PRO A 124 -14.07 8.47 -4.90
C PRO A 124 -12.81 9.11 -4.32
N MET A 125 -12.83 10.44 -4.16
CA MET A 125 -11.74 11.17 -3.55
C MET A 125 -11.79 10.85 -2.06
N ILE A 126 -10.91 9.94 -1.62
CA ILE A 126 -10.83 9.56 -0.21
C ILE A 126 -10.16 10.72 0.53
N PRO A 127 -10.84 11.41 1.46
CA PRO A 127 -10.24 12.51 2.20
C PRO A 127 -9.22 11.95 3.19
N ILE A 128 -7.95 11.92 2.79
CA ILE A 128 -6.81 11.74 3.69
C ILE A 128 -6.65 13.07 4.41
N LYS A 129 -6.62 13.11 5.75
CA LYS A 129 -6.43 14.37 6.51
C LYS A 129 -5.06 14.51 7.17
N LYS A 130 -4.41 13.42 7.55
CA LYS A 130 -3.14 13.51 8.28
C LYS A 130 -2.31 12.26 8.14
N ILE A 131 -1.07 12.44 7.67
CA ILE A 131 -0.02 11.43 7.68
C ILE A 131 1.30 12.11 8.08
N ASP A 132 1.90 11.67 9.19
CA ASP A 132 3.29 11.97 9.54
C ASP A 132 4.14 10.78 9.10
N LEU A 133 4.68 10.87 7.88
CA LEU A 133 5.42 9.79 7.24
C LEU A 133 6.91 9.94 7.55
N THR A 134 7.52 8.87 8.06
CA THR A 134 8.97 8.73 8.19
C THR A 134 9.43 7.54 7.36
N VAL A 135 10.42 7.75 6.50
CA VAL A 135 11.07 6.67 5.76
C VAL A 135 12.48 6.50 6.31
N ASN A 136 12.84 5.27 6.68
CA ASN A 136 14.16 4.93 7.21
C ASN A 136 14.88 3.98 6.26
N ASN A 137 16.16 4.24 5.99
CA ASN A 137 17.07 3.32 5.31
C ASN A 137 16.60 2.84 3.92
N GLY A 138 15.95 3.71 3.13
CA GLY A 138 15.39 3.32 1.82
C GLY A 138 16.42 3.20 0.68
N ASN A 139 16.27 2.23 -0.21
CA ASN A 139 17.09 2.09 -1.42
C ASN A 139 16.20 2.19 -2.67
N LEU A 140 16.65 2.92 -3.68
CA LEU A 140 16.00 3.00 -4.98
C LEU A 140 16.98 2.60 -6.08
N LYS A 141 16.58 1.60 -6.87
CA LYS A 141 17.30 1.14 -8.07
C LYS A 141 16.44 1.37 -9.30
N VAL A 142 16.96 2.13 -10.25
CA VAL A 142 16.29 2.39 -11.53
C VAL A 142 17.18 1.90 -12.67
N THR A 143 16.63 1.00 -13.48
CA THR A 143 17.26 0.52 -14.71
C THR A 143 16.57 1.16 -15.90
N ASP A 144 17.29 1.95 -16.68
CA ASP A 144 16.80 2.56 -17.92
C ASP A 144 16.60 1.51 -19.03
N SER A 145 15.82 1.88 -20.04
CA SER A 145 15.62 1.21 -21.32
C SER A 145 16.91 0.74 -22.01
N LYS A 146 18.02 1.46 -21.81
CA LYS A 146 19.36 1.12 -22.32
C LYS A 146 20.18 0.23 -21.37
N ALA A 147 19.53 -0.40 -20.39
CA ALA A 147 20.13 -1.21 -19.33
C ALA A 147 21.13 -0.49 -18.41
N LYS A 148 21.15 0.85 -18.43
CA LYS A 148 21.92 1.65 -17.47
C LYS A 148 21.21 1.63 -16.13
N THR A 149 21.92 1.27 -15.07
CA THR A 149 21.38 1.21 -13.71
C THR A 149 21.89 2.39 -12.89
N VAL A 150 20.99 3.06 -12.18
CA VAL A 150 21.30 4.04 -11.15
C VAL A 150 20.79 3.51 -9.82
N GLU A 151 21.65 3.50 -8.80
CA GLU A 151 21.30 3.09 -7.43
C GLU A 151 21.45 4.30 -6.51
N LEU A 152 20.40 4.60 -5.74
CA LEU A 152 20.40 5.60 -4.69
C LEU A 152 20.45 4.87 -3.34
N PRO A 153 21.54 5.01 -2.57
CA PRO A 153 21.74 4.27 -1.34
C PRO A 153 20.86 4.79 -0.19
N SER A 154 20.78 3.99 0.88
CA SER A 154 20.02 4.24 2.13
C SER A 154 20.25 5.60 2.78
N SER A 155 21.45 6.17 2.62
CA SER A 155 21.79 7.49 3.15
C SER A 155 21.03 8.63 2.49
N PHE A 156 20.45 8.42 1.29
CA PHE A 156 19.74 9.45 0.53
C PHE A 156 18.23 9.48 0.80
N LEU A 157 17.63 8.41 1.34
CA LEU A 157 16.17 8.24 1.48
C LEU A 157 15.70 8.20 2.94
N THR A 158 16.43 8.82 3.85
CA THR A 158 15.95 9.07 5.22
C THR A 158 15.26 10.42 5.26
N GLU A 159 13.93 10.43 5.17
CA GLU A 159 13.12 11.67 5.09
C GLU A 159 11.89 11.57 6.01
N ARG A 160 11.57 12.68 6.69
CA ARG A 160 10.32 12.85 7.44
C ARG A 160 9.47 13.91 6.76
N ARG A 161 8.20 13.58 6.48
CA ARG A 161 7.23 14.43 5.78
C ARG A 161 5.93 14.46 6.57
N ASN A 162 5.46 15.65 6.93
CA ASN A 162 4.08 15.84 7.39
C ASN A 162 3.22 16.19 6.18
N VAL A 163 2.25 15.35 5.86
CA VAL A 163 1.29 15.59 4.77
C VAL A 163 -0.04 15.98 5.42
N GLU A 164 -0.33 17.27 5.35
CA GLU A 164 -1.62 17.88 5.71
C GLU A 164 -2.25 18.35 4.39
N PRO A 165 -3.49 17.99 4.07
CA PRO A 165 -4.17 18.50 2.88
C PRO A 165 -4.65 19.92 3.14
N ASP A 166 -4.54 20.77 2.12
CA ASP A 166 -5.16 22.09 2.05
C ASP A 166 -6.70 22.00 2.01
#